data_AF-A0A3B9VEF6-F1
#
_entry.id   AF-A0A3B9VEF6-F1
#
_cell.length_a   1.000
_cell.length_b   1.000
_cell.length_c   1.000
_cell.angle_alpha   90.00
_cell.angle_beta   90.00
_cell.angle_gamma   90.00
#
_symmetry.space_group_name_H-M   'P 1'
#
loop_
_entity.id
_entity.type
_entity.pdbx_description
1 polymer ?
#
loop_
_entity_poly.entity_id
_entity_poly.type
_entity_poly.pdbx_seq_one_letter_code
_entity_poly.pdbx_strand_id
1 'polypeptide(L)'
;MIIDARRVENILSNTRQPTASMVDNILARASMLNCLCLEDSAVLLSVGDSIVLQKIFQRAGEVKEKVFGKRIVLFAPLYLSNYCTNNCLYCGFRKDNKDAV
;
A
#
# COMPACT_ATOMS: atom_id res chain seq x y z
N MET A 1 -5.97 -17.47 12.61
CA MET A 1 -5.89 -16.32 11.70
C MET A 1 -4.86 -15.36 12.28
N ILE A 2 -3.83 -14.97 11.53
CA ILE A 2 -2.71 -14.14 12.04
C ILE A 2 -3.07 -12.64 12.06
N ILE A 3 -4.18 -12.27 11.40
CA ILE A 3 -4.68 -10.88 11.36
C ILE A 3 -5.64 -10.64 12.52
N ASP A 4 -5.31 -9.65 13.36
CA ASP A 4 -6.19 -9.13 14.40
C ASP A 4 -6.89 -7.86 13.89
N ALA A 5 -8.15 -7.99 13.49
CA ALA A 5 -8.95 -6.89 12.98
C ALA A 5 -9.17 -5.78 14.01
N ARG A 6 -9.35 -6.12 15.29
CA ARG A 6 -9.55 -5.11 16.35
C ARG A 6 -8.30 -4.28 16.54
N ARG A 7 -7.12 -4.93 16.51
CA ARG A 7 -5.84 -4.22 16.57
C ARG A 7 -5.69 -3.24 15.41
N VAL A 8 -5.99 -3.66 14.17
CA VAL A 8 -5.90 -2.78 12.99
C VAL A 8 -6.86 -1.59 13.11
N GLU A 9 -8.12 -1.85 13.45
CA GLU A 9 -9.15 -0.81 13.61
C GLU A 9 -8.75 0.22 14.68
N ASN A 10 -8.20 -0.26 15.80
CA ASN A 10 -7.72 0.60 16.88
C ASN A 10 -6.55 1.49 16.41
N ILE A 11 -5.58 0.92 15.68
CA ILE A 11 -4.46 1.69 15.14
C ILE A 11 -4.99 2.80 14.21
N LEU A 12 -5.81 2.45 13.22
CA LEU A 12 -6.35 3.42 12.27
C LEU A 12 -7.19 4.53 12.95
N SER A 13 -7.99 4.16 13.95
CA SER A 13 -8.82 5.11 14.68
C SER A 13 -8.01 6.09 15.54
N ASN A 14 -6.90 5.62 16.13
CA ASN A 14 -6.04 6.43 16.99
C ASN A 14 -5.04 7.32 16.23
N THR A 15 -4.90 7.13 14.92
CA THR A 15 -3.90 7.83 14.09
C THR A 15 -4.47 8.99 13.25
N ARG A 16 -5.71 9.41 13.54
CA ARG A 16 -6.36 10.50 12.80
C ARG A 16 -5.59 11.82 12.98
N GLN A 17 -5.14 12.41 11.86
CA GLN A 17 -4.41 13.68 11.77
C GLN A 17 -2.99 13.65 12.38
N PRO A 18 -2.03 12.99 11.70
CA PRO A 18 -0.65 12.99 12.16
C PRO A 18 -0.02 14.37 12.03
N THR A 19 0.86 14.70 12.97
CA THR A 19 1.65 15.94 12.89
C THR A 19 2.76 15.80 11.84
N ALA A 20 3.17 16.91 11.24
CA ALA A 20 4.28 16.91 10.27
C ALA A 20 5.57 16.31 10.86
N SER A 21 5.85 16.56 12.14
CA SER A 21 7.02 16.01 12.85
C SER A 21 6.97 14.48 12.96
N MET A 22 5.80 13.89 13.23
CA MET A 22 5.63 12.44 13.25
C MET A 22 5.98 11.82 11.89
N VAL A 23 5.49 12.43 10.81
CA VAL A 23 5.79 11.99 9.45
C VAL A 23 7.28 12.11 9.15
N ASP A 24 7.90 13.24 9.46
CA ASP A 24 9.33 13.47 9.21
C ASP A 24 10.21 12.42 9.94
N ASN A 25 9.84 12.03 11.18
CA ASN A 25 10.53 10.97 11.92
C ASN A 25 10.41 9.59 11.27
N ILE A 26 9.23 9.25 10.73
CA ILE A 26 9.00 8.00 10.00
C ILE A 26 9.82 7.99 8.70
N LEU A 27 9.80 9.10 7.96
CA LEU A 27 10.56 9.24 6.71
C LEU A 27 12.07 9.15 6.94
N ALA A 28 12.58 9.69 8.06
CA ALA A 28 13.99 9.56 8.44
C ALA A 28 14.38 8.09 8.62
N ARG A 29 13.57 7.28 9.32
CA ARG A 29 13.81 5.84 9.46
C ARG A 29 13.70 5.09 8.14
N ALA A 30 12.71 5.41 7.31
CA ALA A 30 12.56 4.81 5.98
C ALA A 30 13.78 5.07 5.08
N SER A 31 14.41 6.25 5.19
CA SER A 31 15.64 6.62 4.47
C SER A 31 16.82 5.69 4.77
N MET A 32 16.86 5.18 6.00
CA MET A 32 17.86 4.24 6.48
C MET A 32 17.58 2.80 6.01
N LEU A 33 16.53 2.58 5.22
CA LEU A 33 16.05 1.27 4.77
C LEU A 33 15.56 0.39 5.93
N ASN A 34 15.15 1.02 7.04
CA ASN A 34 14.53 0.31 8.15
C ASN A 34 13.07 -0.01 7.81
N CYS A 35 12.62 -1.20 8.24
CA CYS A 35 11.23 -1.60 8.10
C CYS A 35 10.32 -0.69 8.94
N LEU A 36 9.16 -0.33 8.39
CA LEU A 36 8.13 0.44 9.08
C LEU A 36 7.15 -0.51 9.77
N CYS A 37 6.68 -0.15 10.97
CA CYS A 37 5.66 -0.94 11.66
C CYS A 37 4.24 -0.58 11.17
N LEU A 38 3.22 -1.26 11.73
CA LEU A 38 1.83 -1.02 11.36
C LEU A 38 1.38 0.39 11.74
N GLU A 39 1.82 0.88 12.89
CA GLU A 39 1.53 2.20 13.42
C GLU A 39 2.15 3.29 12.54
N ASP A 40 3.40 3.09 12.08
CA ASP A 40 4.04 3.97 11.10
C ASP A 40 3.27 4.04 9.79
N SER A 41 2.83 2.88 9.30
CA SER A 41 2.05 2.78 8.06
C SER A 41 0.70 3.49 8.18
N ALA A 42 0.03 3.33 9.32
CA ALA A 42 -1.23 4.03 9.61
C ALA A 42 -1.05 5.55 9.66
N VAL A 43 0.07 6.04 10.21
CA VAL A 43 0.42 7.48 10.18
C VAL A 43 0.52 7.96 8.75
N LEU A 44 1.32 7.30 7.91
CA LEU A 44 1.52 7.72 6.53
C LEU A 44 0.23 7.64 5.69
N LEU A 45 -0.59 6.61 5.91
CA LEU A 45 -1.90 6.45 5.23
C LEU A 45 -2.93 7.51 5.65
N SER A 46 -2.78 8.09 6.84
CA SER A 46 -3.72 9.10 7.38
C SER A 46 -3.37 10.54 6.97
N VAL A 47 -2.26 10.75 6.24
CA VAL A 47 -1.86 12.07 5.77
C VAL A 47 -2.78 12.54 4.63
N GLY A 48 -3.51 13.64 4.88
CA GLY A 48 -4.32 14.32 3.87
C GLY A 48 -3.71 15.63 3.33
N ASP A 49 -2.67 16.16 3.98
CA ASP A 49 -1.99 17.39 3.56
C ASP A 49 -1.12 17.15 2.33
N SER A 50 -1.31 17.96 1.28
CA SER A 50 -0.63 17.77 -0.01
C SER A 50 0.88 18.02 0.07
N ILE A 51 1.33 18.93 0.92
CA ILE A 51 2.76 19.26 1.09
C ILE A 51 3.47 18.08 1.77
N VAL A 52 2.84 17.51 2.81
CA VAL A 52 3.36 16.32 3.49
C VAL A 52 3.33 15.09 2.56
N LEU A 53 2.28 14.91 1.76
CA LEU A 53 2.23 13.84 0.75
C LEU A 53 3.38 13.94 -0.25
N GLN A 54 3.73 15.14 -0.69
CA GLN A 54 4.84 15.33 -1.62
C GLN A 54 6.18 14.87 -1.00
N LYS A 55 6.41 15.12 0.29
CA LYS A 55 7.58 14.59 1.01
C LYS A 55 7.59 13.06 1.03
N ILE A 56 6.43 12.43 1.24
CA ILE A 56 6.30 10.96 1.23
C ILE A 56 6.67 10.41 -0.15
N PHE A 57 6.14 10.98 -1.23
CA PHE A 57 6.45 10.56 -2.59
C PHE A 57 7.92 10.75 -2.94
N GLN A 58 8.51 11.89 -2.57
CA GLN A 58 9.94 12.13 -2.75
C GLN A 58 10.77 11.05 -2.05
N ARG A 59 10.45 10.78 -0.78
CA ARG A 59 11.18 9.77 0.00
C ARG A 59 11.02 8.36 -0.57
N ALA A 60 9.82 8.00 -1.02
CA ALA A 60 9.57 6.72 -1.67
C ALA A 60 10.41 6.57 -2.95
N GLY A 61 10.54 7.64 -3.73
CA GLY A 61 11.42 7.70 -4.90
C GLY A 61 12.89 7.48 -4.55
N GLU A 62 13.40 8.14 -3.51
CA GLU A 62 14.77 7.99 -3.01
C GLU A 62 15.06 6.55 -2.56
N VAL A 63 14.14 5.94 -1.80
CA VAL A 63 14.26 4.53 -1.37
C VAL A 63 14.24 3.59 -2.58
N LYS A 64 13.33 3.82 -3.53
CA LYS A 64 13.25 3.03 -4.77
C LYS A 64 14.54 3.13 -5.59
N GLU A 65 15.11 4.31 -5.74
CA GLU A 65 16.39 4.51 -6.45
C GLU A 65 17.56 3.87 -5.70
N LYS A 66 17.61 3.97 -4.37
CA LYS A 66 18.66 3.37 -3.54
C LYS A 66 18.68 1.84 -3.60
N VAL A 67 17.50 1.21 -3.62
CA VAL A 67 17.36 -0.27 -3.61
C VAL A 67 17.35 -0.84 -5.04
N PHE A 68 16.56 -0.25 -5.94
CA PHE A 68 16.28 -0.79 -7.27
C PHE A 68 16.92 0.01 -8.41
N GLY A 69 17.41 1.22 -8.14
CA GLY A 69 17.88 2.15 -9.17
C GLY A 69 16.79 2.53 -10.17
N LYS A 70 17.22 2.82 -11.40
CA LYS A 70 16.34 3.13 -12.53
C LYS A 70 15.73 1.89 -13.21
N ARG A 71 15.97 0.68 -12.68
CA ARG A 71 15.51 -0.56 -13.31
C ARG A 71 13.99 -0.68 -13.23
N ILE A 72 13.38 -1.09 -14.34
CA ILE A 72 11.96 -1.44 -14.46
C ILE A 72 11.90 -2.85 -15.04
N VAL A 73 11.25 -3.77 -14.33
CA VAL A 73 11.05 -5.16 -14.79
C VAL A 73 9.78 -5.21 -15.62
N LEU A 74 9.88 -5.77 -16.83
CA LEU A 74 8.74 -5.96 -17.74
C LEU A 74 8.28 -7.43 -17.69
N PHE A 75 6.98 -7.64 -17.71
CA PHE A 75 6.38 -8.97 -17.82
C PHE A 75 5.06 -8.89 -18.62
N ALA A 76 4.67 -10.00 -19.23
CA ALA A 76 3.42 -10.13 -19.96
C ALA A 76 2.56 -11.22 -19.30
N PRO A 77 1.35 -10.91 -18.81
CA PRO A 77 0.45 -11.93 -18.29
C PRO A 77 -0.13 -12.76 -19.43
N LEU A 78 -0.23 -14.08 -19.23
CA LEU A 78 -0.90 -15.01 -20.14
C LEU A 78 -2.05 -15.70 -19.39
N TYR A 79 -3.28 -15.31 -19.71
CA TYR A 79 -4.49 -15.96 -19.18
C TYR A 79 -4.81 -17.18 -20.05
N LEU A 80 -4.62 -18.38 -19.49
CA LEU A 80 -4.90 -19.64 -20.18
C LEU A 80 -6.37 -20.04 -20.11
N SER A 81 -7.08 -19.58 -19.08
CA SER A 81 -8.50 -19.82 -18.86
C SER A 81 -9.07 -18.71 -17.99
N ASN A 82 -10.33 -18.37 -18.26
CA ASN A 82 -11.17 -17.48 -17.46
C ASN A 82 -12.25 -18.23 -16.68
N TYR A 83 -12.34 -19.56 -16.81
CA TYR A 83 -13.33 -20.36 -16.08
C TYR A 83 -13.09 -20.23 -14.57
N CYS A 84 -14.11 -19.81 -13.83
CA CYS A 84 -14.06 -19.67 -12.39
C CYS A 84 -15.33 -20.20 -11.73
N THR A 85 -15.20 -20.96 -10.65
CA THR A 85 -16.34 -21.43 -9.85
C THR A 85 -16.78 -20.42 -8.79
N ASN A 86 -15.94 -19.41 -8.51
CA ASN A 86 -16.21 -18.38 -7.52
C ASN A 86 -17.10 -17.27 -8.07
N ASN A 87 -17.69 -16.49 -7.16
CA ASN A 87 -18.58 -15.39 -7.51
C ASN A 87 -18.14 -14.04 -6.92
N CYS A 88 -16.85 -13.73 -7.02
CA CYS A 88 -16.28 -12.53 -6.43
C CYS A 88 -16.94 -11.26 -7.00
N LEU A 89 -17.46 -10.39 -6.12
CA LEU A 89 -18.23 -9.19 -6.52
C LEU A 89 -17.42 -8.21 -7.40
N TYR A 90 -16.09 -8.22 -7.25
CA TYR A 90 -15.17 -7.34 -7.97
C TYR A 90 -14.57 -7.95 -9.24
N CYS A 91 -14.87 -9.22 -9.55
CA CYS A 91 -14.19 -9.95 -10.63
C CYS A 91 -15.10 -10.14 -11.84
N GLY A 92 -14.60 -9.80 -13.03
CA GLY A 92 -15.31 -10.02 -14.30
C GLY A 92 -15.50 -11.50 -14.68
N PHE A 93 -14.59 -12.39 -14.26
CA PHE A 93 -14.67 -13.84 -14.51
C PHE A 93 -15.54 -14.60 -13.50
N ARG A 94 -16.28 -13.88 -12.65
CA ARG A 94 -17.19 -14.51 -11.69
C ARG A 94 -18.20 -15.40 -12.42
N LYS A 95 -18.55 -16.56 -11.83
CA LYS A 95 -19.41 -17.58 -12.45
C LYS A 95 -20.77 -17.10 -12.96
N ASP A 96 -21.31 -16.02 -12.36
CA ASP A 96 -22.62 -15.47 -12.71
C ASP A 96 -22.56 -14.45 -13.85
N ASN A 97 -21.37 -13.98 -14.22
CA ASN A 97 -21.19 -13.17 -15.42
C ASN A 97 -21.20 -14.07 -16.66
N LYS A 98 -22.35 -14.18 -17.33
CA LYS A 98 -22.51 -15.02 -18.52
C LYS A 98 -21.96 -14.41 -19.81
N ASP A 99 -21.60 -13.13 -19.75
CA ASP A 99 -20.99 -12.40 -20.88
C ASP A 99 -19.45 -12.46 -20.84
N ALA A 100 -18.87 -13.08 -19.80
CA ALA A 100 -17.43 -13.34 -19.75
C ALA A 100 -17.08 -14.45 -20.75
N VAL A 101 -16.70 -14.03 -21.97
CA VAL A 101 -16.11 -14.90 -22.99
C VAL A 101 -14.71 -15.33 -22.59
#